data_AF-A0A8K0T6Z7-F1
#
_entry.id   AF-A0A8K0T6Z7-F1
#
_cell.length_a   1.000
_cell.length_b   1.000
_cell.length_c   1.000
_cell.angle_alpha   90.00
_cell.angle_beta   90.00
_cell.angle_gamma   90.00
#
_symmetry.space_group_name_H-M   'P 1'
#
loop_
_entity.id
_entity.type
_entity.pdbx_description
1 polymer ?
#
loop_
_entity_poly.entity_id
_entity_poly.type
_entity_poly.pdbx_seq_one_letter_code
_entity_poly.pdbx_strand_id
1 'polypeptide(L)'
;MDREGKWDKVIQGYGGPILRERKIKIQRMPFIVPEAVVSQAHQLPAEVLVAIDEWVWKRVRACKRVHITDPEGTDIRYTNHDSYWNNTRDVYRRDHVEKHYSANVPYGETYLPGHIWGRPPFMIPQEDGEGVIKGTMNHIAPYPRMEMTLKNSVITEIKGGGIFGEKLRLLMGETAGTQYSGFNQPGIMQWWEASIGTSPKIHRPRENYATGFNCGLYERMRAGIIHIGFGTIISSDTERADAKDGKLVGHWHVHLYFPTYIAEDVNGEDVTIIEHGRLKALDDPDVRALASKFGDPDVLLREDWIPAIPGLNMAGDYNKHYAQDPYSYTMMELDLCRDYHPLFQKMVAGGRDPVTNGCC
;
A
#
# COMPACT_ATOMS: atom_id res chain seq x y z
N MET A 1 -16.21 11.55 -19.70
CA MET A 1 -15.66 11.53 -21.05
C MET A 1 -14.44 12.45 -21.14
N ASP A 2 -13.54 12.21 -22.08
CA ASP A 2 -12.41 13.08 -22.41
C ASP A 2 -12.87 14.49 -22.82
N ARG A 3 -11.91 15.40 -23.07
CA ARG A 3 -12.25 16.81 -23.37
C ARG A 3 -13.23 16.96 -24.53
N GLU A 4 -13.24 16.01 -25.47
CA GLU A 4 -14.12 15.98 -26.63
C GLU A 4 -15.40 15.15 -26.43
N GLY A 5 -15.59 14.50 -25.28
CA GLY A 5 -16.79 13.71 -25.04
C GLY A 5 -16.84 12.37 -25.77
N LYS A 6 -15.71 11.88 -26.29
CA LYS A 6 -15.62 10.66 -27.12
C LYS A 6 -15.32 9.40 -26.31
N TRP A 7 -14.49 9.51 -25.28
CA TRP A 7 -14.01 8.36 -24.52
C TRP A 7 -14.34 8.52 -23.05
N ASP A 8 -15.01 7.56 -22.44
CA ASP A 8 -15.34 7.60 -21.00
C ASP A 8 -14.27 6.94 -20.11
N LYS A 9 -13.36 6.15 -20.69
CA LYS A 9 -12.32 5.41 -19.98
C LYS A 9 -10.96 5.45 -20.69
N VAL A 10 -9.89 5.64 -19.93
CA VAL A 10 -8.49 5.45 -20.37
C VAL A 10 -7.90 4.21 -19.70
N ILE A 11 -7.26 3.36 -20.51
CA ILE A 11 -6.46 2.22 -20.05
C ILE A 11 -5.01 2.67 -20.04
N GLN A 12 -4.40 2.67 -18.86
CA GLN A 12 -3.03 3.15 -18.68
C GLN A 12 -2.13 2.05 -18.09
N GLY A 13 -0.93 1.90 -18.65
CA GLY A 13 0.12 1.06 -18.08
C GLY A 13 0.71 1.64 -16.78
N TYR A 14 1.67 0.94 -16.19
CA TYR A 14 2.15 1.24 -14.83
C TYR A 14 3.06 2.49 -14.72
N GLY A 15 3.80 2.86 -15.76
CA GLY A 15 4.91 3.83 -15.67
C GLY A 15 4.63 5.27 -16.16
N GLY A 16 3.40 5.60 -16.54
CA GLY A 16 3.05 6.95 -17.02
C GLY A 16 2.58 7.90 -15.91
N PRO A 17 2.60 9.23 -16.12
CA PRO A 17 1.99 10.18 -15.19
C PRO A 17 0.51 9.81 -15.00
N ILE A 18 0.09 9.60 -13.76
CA ILE A 18 -1.30 9.25 -13.49
C ILE A 18 -2.12 10.51 -13.70
N LEU A 19 -2.93 10.52 -14.76
CA LEU A 19 -3.82 11.63 -15.03
C LEU A 19 -4.95 11.56 -13.99
N ARG A 20 -5.33 12.70 -13.41
CA ARG A 20 -6.56 12.81 -12.61
C ARG A 20 -7.45 13.87 -13.23
N GLU A 21 -7.88 13.62 -14.46
CA GLU A 21 -8.90 14.46 -15.08
C GLU A 21 -10.28 14.04 -14.58
N ARG A 22 -10.99 14.93 -13.89
CA ARG A 22 -12.29 14.66 -13.22
C ARG A 22 -13.38 14.06 -14.14
N LYS A 23 -13.19 14.10 -15.46
CA LYS A 23 -14.18 13.63 -16.42
C LYS A 23 -13.86 12.24 -17.00
N ILE A 24 -12.66 11.68 -16.84
CA ILE A 24 -12.28 10.40 -17.49
C ILE A 24 -12.11 9.32 -16.43
N LYS A 25 -12.72 8.14 -16.62
CA LYS A 25 -12.45 6.96 -15.79
C LYS A 25 -11.06 6.43 -16.14
N ILE A 26 -10.19 6.21 -15.17
CA ILE A 26 -8.84 5.69 -15.43
C ILE A 26 -8.71 4.33 -14.77
N GLN A 27 -8.40 3.31 -15.57
CA GLN A 27 -8.03 2.00 -15.08
C GLN A 27 -6.54 1.81 -15.31
N ARG A 28 -5.78 1.68 -14.22
CA ARG A 28 -4.41 1.15 -14.32
C ARG A 28 -4.51 -0.33 -14.63
N MET A 29 -3.86 -0.74 -15.70
CA MET A 29 -3.66 -2.14 -16.07
C MET A 29 -2.20 -2.50 -15.84
N PRO A 30 -1.87 -3.15 -14.72
CA PRO A 30 -0.54 -3.69 -14.50
C PRO A 30 -0.39 -4.93 -15.38
N PHE A 31 0.18 -4.79 -16.58
CA PHE A 31 0.58 -5.91 -17.45
C PHE A 31 1.80 -6.67 -16.86
N ILE A 32 1.76 -6.99 -15.57
CA ILE A 32 2.85 -7.69 -14.89
C ILE A 32 2.77 -9.18 -15.27
N VAL A 33 1.58 -9.77 -15.17
CA VAL A 33 1.28 -11.14 -15.62
C VAL A 33 -0.15 -11.26 -16.17
N PRO A 34 -0.44 -12.24 -17.06
CA PRO A 34 -1.79 -12.47 -17.58
C PRO A 34 -2.86 -12.68 -16.49
N GLU A 35 -2.48 -13.33 -15.39
CA GLU A 35 -3.33 -13.57 -14.23
C GLU A 35 -3.92 -12.26 -13.66
N ALA A 36 -3.11 -11.21 -13.55
CA ALA A 36 -3.57 -9.91 -13.04
C ALA A 36 -4.60 -9.26 -13.99
N VAL A 37 -4.47 -9.48 -15.30
CA VAL A 37 -5.38 -8.93 -16.32
C VAL A 37 -6.78 -9.54 -16.21
N VAL A 38 -6.87 -10.83 -15.92
CA VAL A 38 -8.14 -11.55 -15.78
C VAL A 38 -8.70 -11.53 -14.35
N SER A 39 -8.01 -10.84 -13.43
CA SER A 39 -8.39 -10.75 -12.02
C SER A 39 -9.75 -10.08 -11.81
N GLN A 40 -10.47 -10.54 -10.78
CA GLN A 40 -11.71 -9.93 -10.28
C GLN A 40 -11.51 -8.48 -9.84
N ALA A 41 -10.27 -8.04 -9.59
CA ALA A 41 -9.92 -6.64 -9.35
C ALA A 41 -10.42 -5.69 -10.45
N HIS A 42 -10.52 -6.18 -11.68
CA HIS A 42 -11.01 -5.39 -12.81
C HIS A 42 -12.51 -5.51 -13.06
N GLN A 43 -13.21 -6.35 -12.28
CA GLN A 43 -14.65 -6.58 -12.34
C GLN A 43 -15.42 -5.90 -11.20
N LEU A 44 -14.73 -5.43 -10.16
CA LEU A 44 -15.35 -4.65 -9.09
C LEU A 44 -16.01 -3.38 -9.68
N PRO A 45 -17.30 -3.11 -9.41
CA PRO A 45 -17.95 -1.91 -9.88
C PRO A 45 -17.21 -0.64 -9.42
N ALA A 46 -16.98 0.29 -10.34
CA ALA A 46 -16.19 1.49 -10.06
C ALA A 46 -16.83 2.36 -8.96
N GLU A 47 -18.15 2.41 -8.91
CA GLU A 47 -18.94 3.10 -7.91
C GLU A 47 -18.68 2.56 -6.50
N VAL A 48 -18.53 1.24 -6.38
CA VAL A 48 -18.22 0.58 -5.10
C VAL A 48 -16.80 0.92 -4.67
N LEU A 49 -15.82 0.84 -5.58
CA LEU A 49 -14.44 1.23 -5.27
C LEU A 49 -14.33 2.70 -4.85
N VAL A 50 -15.02 3.59 -5.56
CA VAL A 50 -15.07 5.03 -5.20
C VAL A 50 -15.67 5.23 -3.82
N ALA A 51 -16.76 4.53 -3.48
CA ALA A 51 -17.36 4.62 -2.15
C ALA A 51 -16.40 4.16 -1.04
N ILE A 52 -15.66 3.06 -1.27
CA ILE A 52 -14.61 2.59 -0.34
C ILE A 52 -13.52 3.65 -0.19
N ASP A 53 -12.99 4.15 -1.32
CA ASP A 53 -11.93 5.16 -1.34
C ASP A 53 -12.34 6.44 -0.60
N GLU A 54 -13.54 6.95 -0.86
CA GLU A 54 -14.09 8.15 -0.22
C GLU A 54 -14.31 7.93 1.28
N TRP A 55 -14.77 6.74 1.67
CA TRP A 55 -14.94 6.37 3.08
C TRP A 55 -13.63 6.44 3.85
N VAL A 56 -12.54 5.90 3.28
CA VAL A 56 -11.21 5.91 3.87
C VAL A 56 -10.64 7.31 3.87
N TRP A 57 -10.70 8.00 2.72
CA TRP A 57 -10.15 9.33 2.54
C TRP A 57 -10.79 10.38 3.45
N LYS A 58 -12.11 10.29 3.67
CA LYS A 58 -12.82 11.16 4.63
C LYS A 58 -12.25 11.01 6.05
N ARG A 59 -11.96 9.78 6.49
CA ARG A 59 -11.47 9.50 7.85
C ARG A 59 -10.00 9.88 8.02
N VAL A 60 -9.17 9.55 7.04
CA VAL A 60 -7.76 9.98 7.04
C VAL A 60 -7.66 11.51 7.08
N ARG A 61 -8.45 12.23 6.30
CA ARG A 61 -8.45 13.70 6.33
C ARG A 61 -8.96 14.28 7.64
N ALA A 62 -9.88 13.61 8.32
CA ALA A 62 -10.45 14.10 9.57
C ALA A 62 -9.52 13.89 10.77
N CYS A 63 -8.58 12.94 10.71
CA CYS A 63 -7.75 12.60 11.86
C CYS A 63 -6.65 13.63 12.15
N LYS A 64 -6.23 13.68 13.41
CA LYS A 64 -5.15 14.54 13.91
C LYS A 64 -3.96 13.73 14.42
N ARG A 65 -4.20 12.59 15.06
CA ARG A 65 -3.15 11.64 15.48
C ARG A 65 -3.44 10.28 14.90
N VAL A 66 -2.39 9.56 14.57
CA VAL A 66 -2.49 8.22 14.00
C VAL A 66 -1.58 7.27 14.75
N HIS A 67 -2.09 6.08 15.01
CA HIS A 67 -1.35 4.94 15.54
C HIS A 67 -1.53 3.74 14.60
N ILE A 68 -0.43 3.21 14.09
CA ILE A 68 -0.41 2.02 13.24
C ILE A 68 0.36 0.93 13.98
N THR A 69 -0.27 -0.22 14.16
CA THR A 69 0.38 -1.45 14.63
C THR A 69 0.26 -2.55 13.60
N ASP A 70 1.16 -3.53 13.62
CA ASP A 70 1.06 -4.76 12.82
C ASP A 70 1.62 -5.93 13.64
N PRO A 71 1.05 -7.15 13.56
CA PRO A 71 1.51 -8.31 14.32
C PRO A 71 2.95 -8.75 14.04
N GLU A 72 3.58 -8.33 12.93
CA GLU A 72 5.03 -8.48 12.74
C GLU A 72 5.86 -7.57 13.68
N GLY A 73 5.20 -6.72 14.45
CA GLY A 73 5.75 -5.90 15.53
C GLY A 73 6.01 -4.45 15.14
N THR A 74 5.38 -3.95 14.07
CA THR A 74 5.32 -2.50 13.82
C THR A 74 4.46 -1.83 14.89
N ASP A 75 4.93 -0.70 15.40
CA ASP A 75 4.21 0.20 16.30
C ASP A 75 4.74 1.62 16.05
N ILE A 76 3.97 2.42 15.32
CA ILE A 76 4.35 3.78 14.92
C ILE A 76 3.22 4.78 15.15
N ARG A 77 3.59 6.01 15.51
CA ARG A 77 2.67 7.13 15.68
C ARG A 77 3.16 8.34 14.89
N TYR A 78 2.22 9.17 14.45
CA TYR A 78 2.52 10.47 13.86
C TYR A 78 1.31 11.41 13.95
N THR A 79 1.56 12.70 13.79
CA THR A 79 0.53 13.73 13.72
C THR A 79 0.16 14.01 12.26
N ASN A 80 -1.13 14.00 11.95
CA ASN A 80 -1.67 14.42 10.67
C ASN A 80 -1.90 15.94 10.65
N HIS A 81 -0.79 16.68 10.60
CA HIS A 81 -0.74 18.13 10.76
C HIS A 81 -1.66 18.89 9.80
N ASP A 82 -2.27 19.97 10.28
CA ASP A 82 -3.04 20.90 9.44
C ASP A 82 -2.22 21.52 8.31
N SER A 83 -0.90 21.62 8.48
CA SER A 83 -0.01 22.15 7.46
C SER A 83 0.13 21.26 6.22
N TYR A 84 -0.42 20.04 6.17
CA TYR A 84 -0.52 19.29 4.91
C TYR A 84 -1.72 19.71 4.06
N TRP A 85 -2.73 20.30 4.69
CA TRP A 85 -4.08 20.39 4.15
C TRP A 85 -4.53 21.82 3.89
N ASN A 86 -5.40 22.01 2.91
CA ASN A 86 -6.09 23.29 2.79
C ASN A 86 -7.03 23.53 4.00
N ASN A 87 -7.63 24.71 4.08
CA ASN A 87 -8.44 25.12 5.25
C ASN A 87 -9.64 24.18 5.52
N THR A 88 -10.21 23.58 4.49
CA THR A 88 -11.34 22.63 4.58
C THR A 88 -10.88 21.19 4.77
N ARG A 89 -9.57 20.94 4.74
CA ARG A 89 -8.92 19.64 4.74
C ARG A 89 -9.48 18.67 3.70
N ASP A 90 -10.02 19.14 2.58
CA ASP A 90 -10.58 18.25 1.55
C ASP A 90 -9.53 17.80 0.53
N VAL A 91 -8.52 18.62 0.31
CA VAL A 91 -7.35 18.35 -0.54
C VAL A 91 -6.07 18.85 0.16
N TYR A 92 -4.93 18.39 -0.32
CA TYR A 92 -3.64 18.89 0.15
C TYR A 92 -3.46 20.38 -0.17
N ARG A 93 -2.61 21.08 0.60
CA ARG A 93 -2.31 22.47 0.30
C ARG A 93 -1.64 22.61 -1.05
N ARG A 94 -2.04 23.64 -1.77
CA ARG A 94 -1.61 23.90 -3.13
C ARG A 94 -0.09 24.07 -3.26
N ASP A 95 0.56 24.70 -2.30
CA ASP A 95 2.01 24.92 -2.30
C ASP A 95 2.82 23.63 -2.21
N HIS A 96 2.37 22.66 -1.41
CA HIS A 96 2.99 21.31 -1.40
C HIS A 96 2.85 20.65 -2.75
N VAL A 97 1.65 20.71 -3.33
CA VAL A 97 1.38 20.04 -4.60
C VAL A 97 2.16 20.67 -5.73
N GLU A 98 2.24 22.00 -5.81
CA GLU A 98 3.00 22.69 -6.85
C GLU A 98 4.52 22.50 -6.69
N LYS A 99 5.02 22.36 -5.45
CA LYS A 99 6.43 22.03 -5.21
C LYS A 99 6.81 20.64 -5.73
N HIS A 100 5.93 19.66 -5.58
CA HIS A 100 6.25 18.26 -5.89
C HIS A 100 5.68 17.77 -7.23
N TYR A 101 4.60 18.35 -7.73
CA TYR A 101 3.85 17.88 -8.89
C TYR A 101 3.34 19.04 -9.76
N SER A 102 4.17 20.04 -10.04
CA SER A 102 3.82 21.25 -10.81
C SER A 102 3.19 20.93 -12.18
N ALA A 103 3.70 19.92 -12.88
CA ALA A 103 3.20 19.51 -14.19
C ALA A 103 1.92 18.66 -14.14
N ASN A 104 1.50 18.19 -12.96
CA ASN A 104 0.33 17.33 -12.78
C ASN A 104 -0.32 17.58 -11.42
N VAL A 105 -0.76 18.82 -11.20
CA VAL A 105 -1.33 19.21 -9.91
C VAL A 105 -2.56 18.36 -9.51
N PRO A 106 -3.51 18.02 -10.40
CA PRO A 106 -4.65 17.18 -10.02
C PRO A 106 -4.25 15.82 -9.43
N TYR A 107 -3.11 15.25 -9.85
CA TYR A 107 -2.57 14.03 -9.28
C TYR A 107 -2.12 14.23 -7.83
N GLY A 108 -1.37 15.30 -7.56
CA GLY A 108 -0.82 15.55 -6.23
C GLY A 108 -1.82 16.14 -5.23
N GLU A 109 -2.99 16.61 -5.66
CA GLU A 109 -4.01 17.21 -4.79
C GLU A 109 -4.70 16.21 -3.84
N THR A 110 -4.64 14.90 -4.12
CA THR A 110 -5.36 13.90 -3.32
C THR A 110 -4.89 12.46 -3.56
N TYR A 111 -5.67 11.49 -3.11
CA TYR A 111 -5.45 10.05 -3.29
C TYR A 111 -5.58 9.55 -4.74
N LEU A 112 -5.04 8.36 -4.95
CA LEU A 112 -5.19 7.59 -6.18
C LEU A 112 -6.31 6.56 -6.02
N PRO A 113 -7.18 6.36 -7.02
CA PRO A 113 -8.22 5.34 -6.90
C PRO A 113 -7.61 3.96 -6.60
N GLY A 114 -8.13 3.27 -5.58
CA GLY A 114 -7.56 2.01 -5.09
C GLY A 114 -6.39 2.13 -4.10
N HIS A 115 -5.89 3.34 -3.85
CA HIS A 115 -4.62 3.62 -3.14
C HIS A 115 -4.68 4.95 -2.41
N ILE A 116 -5.06 4.89 -1.14
CA ILE A 116 -5.29 6.07 -0.31
C ILE A 116 -4.03 6.41 0.46
N TRP A 117 -3.62 7.68 0.41
CA TRP A 117 -2.56 8.18 1.27
C TRP A 117 -3.02 8.18 2.72
N GLY A 118 -2.71 7.13 3.49
CA GLY A 118 -3.01 7.07 4.93
C GLY A 118 -2.19 8.07 5.73
N ARG A 119 -0.99 8.42 5.24
CA ARG A 119 -0.20 9.59 5.62
C ARG A 119 -0.01 10.51 4.41
N PRO A 120 -0.10 11.85 4.55
CA PRO A 120 0.21 12.79 3.48
C PRO A 120 1.60 12.57 2.86
N PRO A 121 1.75 12.51 1.52
CA PRO A 121 2.98 12.09 0.85
C PRO A 121 4.02 13.22 0.71
N PHE A 122 4.08 14.11 1.70
CA PHE A 122 4.95 15.28 1.71
C PHE A 122 5.72 15.34 3.02
N MET A 123 6.83 16.07 3.01
CA MET A 123 7.60 16.34 4.21
C MET A 123 7.41 17.80 4.63
N ILE A 124 7.10 18.02 5.90
CA ILE A 124 6.94 19.35 6.52
C ILE A 124 7.86 19.51 7.75
N PRO A 125 8.28 20.72 8.12
CA PRO A 125 9.21 20.91 9.23
C PRO A 125 8.74 20.33 10.57
N GLN A 126 7.43 20.09 10.73
CA GLN A 126 6.81 19.55 11.94
C GLN A 126 6.80 18.02 12.02
N GLU A 127 7.41 17.30 11.07
CA GLU A 127 7.44 15.83 11.08
C GLU A 127 7.79 15.24 12.46
N ASP A 128 6.93 14.36 12.98
CA ASP A 128 7.01 13.83 14.33
C ASP A 128 6.78 12.30 14.40
N GLY A 129 7.00 11.59 13.29
CA GLY A 129 6.83 10.15 13.24
C GLY A 129 7.79 9.42 14.19
N GLU A 130 7.26 8.60 15.08
CA GLU A 130 8.04 7.88 16.10
C GLU A 130 7.64 6.41 16.16
N GLY A 131 8.60 5.55 16.53
CA GLY A 131 8.34 4.15 16.87
C GLY A 131 9.25 3.16 16.16
N VAL A 132 8.69 1.99 15.83
CA VAL A 132 9.43 0.91 15.19
C VAL A 132 8.63 0.32 14.04
N ILE A 133 9.31 0.07 12.93
CA ILE A 133 8.73 -0.52 11.73
C ILE A 133 9.37 -1.88 11.53
N LYS A 134 8.54 -2.92 11.44
CA LYS A 134 8.96 -4.29 11.21
C LYS A 134 8.17 -4.91 10.08
N GLY A 135 8.84 -5.72 9.28
CA GLY A 135 8.19 -6.45 8.20
C GLY A 135 9.17 -7.31 7.40
N THR A 136 8.60 -8.07 6.48
CA THR A 136 9.30 -9.07 5.66
C THR A 136 9.07 -8.87 4.16
N MET A 137 8.46 -7.76 3.75
CA MET A 137 7.94 -7.61 2.40
C MET A 137 8.12 -6.20 1.81
N ASN A 138 8.39 -6.10 0.50
CA ASN A 138 8.41 -4.85 -0.28
C ASN A 138 7.72 -5.03 -1.65
N HIS A 139 7.87 -4.04 -2.54
CA HIS A 139 7.29 -4.06 -3.88
C HIS A 139 7.82 -5.15 -4.84
N ILE A 140 8.97 -5.73 -4.53
CA ILE A 140 9.65 -6.69 -5.40
C ILE A 140 9.40 -8.11 -4.88
N ALA A 141 9.86 -8.39 -3.66
CA ALA A 141 9.80 -9.73 -3.08
C ALA A 141 9.96 -9.69 -1.56
N PRO A 142 9.62 -10.79 -0.87
CA PRO A 142 9.89 -10.92 0.56
C PRO A 142 11.39 -10.91 0.86
N TYR A 143 11.75 -10.43 2.04
CA TYR A 143 13.10 -10.42 2.59
C TYR A 143 13.06 -10.87 4.07
N PRO A 144 14.17 -11.40 4.62
CA PRO A 144 14.24 -11.77 6.03
C PRO A 144 13.85 -10.60 6.93
N ARG A 145 13.16 -10.86 8.04
CA ARG A 145 12.59 -9.81 8.90
C ARG A 145 13.56 -8.65 9.14
N MET A 146 13.08 -7.44 8.90
CA MET A 146 13.78 -6.19 9.15
C MET A 146 13.09 -5.41 10.25
N GLU A 147 13.87 -4.72 11.08
CA GLU A 147 13.40 -3.80 12.10
C GLU A 147 14.08 -2.45 11.90
N MET A 148 13.30 -1.37 11.89
CA MET A 148 13.78 -0.01 11.68
C MET A 148 13.27 0.90 12.78
N THR A 149 14.19 1.53 13.52
CA THR A 149 13.86 2.51 14.57
C THR A 149 13.59 3.86 13.92
N LEU A 150 12.44 4.45 14.18
CA LEU A 150 11.96 5.70 13.59
C LEU A 150 11.94 6.82 14.64
N LYS A 151 12.54 7.96 14.32
CA LYS A 151 12.48 9.18 15.13
C LYS A 151 12.28 10.41 14.26
N ASN A 152 11.34 11.28 14.61
CA ASN A 152 10.95 12.46 13.83
C ASN A 152 10.82 12.18 12.31
N SER A 153 10.14 11.08 11.98
CA SER A 153 9.97 10.56 10.61
C SER A 153 11.26 10.15 9.89
N VAL A 154 12.37 9.90 10.60
CA VAL A 154 13.65 9.42 10.04
C VAL A 154 14.03 8.06 10.61
N ILE A 155 14.43 7.12 9.76
CA ILE A 155 15.02 5.86 10.23
C ILE A 155 16.41 6.14 10.80
N THR A 156 16.61 5.80 12.08
CA THR A 156 17.84 6.02 12.83
C THR A 156 18.64 4.75 13.07
N GLU A 157 18.03 3.58 12.87
CA GLU A 157 18.68 2.28 13.04
C GLU A 157 17.96 1.23 12.18
N ILE A 158 18.72 0.29 11.60
CA ILE A 158 18.20 -0.83 10.80
C ILE A 158 18.82 -2.14 11.28
N LYS A 159 18.02 -3.07 11.79
CA LYS A 159 18.42 -4.42 12.22
C LYS A 159 17.81 -5.49 11.30
N GLY A 160 18.55 -6.56 11.05
CA GLY A 160 18.08 -7.65 10.18
C GLY A 160 17.98 -7.22 8.72
N GLY A 161 16.98 -7.76 8.02
CA GLY A 161 16.70 -7.46 6.61
C GLY A 161 17.51 -8.26 5.58
N GLY A 162 18.40 -9.16 6.02
CA GLY A 162 19.35 -9.86 5.14
C GLY A 162 20.12 -8.89 4.22
N ILE A 163 20.33 -9.28 2.97
CA ILE A 163 21.00 -8.46 1.94
C ILE A 163 20.28 -7.13 1.70
N PHE A 164 18.94 -7.11 1.80
CA PHE A 164 18.18 -5.87 1.62
C PHE A 164 18.49 -4.87 2.73
N GLY A 165 18.44 -5.31 3.99
CA GLY A 165 18.82 -4.48 5.14
C GLY A 165 20.28 -4.04 5.12
N GLU A 166 21.20 -4.88 4.64
CA GLU A 166 22.62 -4.51 4.45
C GLU A 166 22.78 -3.37 3.45
N LYS A 167 22.11 -3.46 2.30
CA LYS A 167 22.12 -2.40 1.28
C LYS A 167 21.50 -1.10 1.80
N LEU A 168 20.44 -1.19 2.60
CA LEU A 168 19.85 0.01 3.23
C LEU A 168 20.80 0.65 4.25
N ARG A 169 21.54 -0.14 5.04
CA ARG A 169 22.56 0.41 5.96
C ARG A 169 23.70 1.10 5.20
N LEU A 170 24.15 0.55 4.07
CA LEU A 170 25.14 1.20 3.20
C LEU A 170 24.59 2.53 2.66
N LEU A 171 23.37 2.50 2.11
CA LEU A 171 22.68 3.68 1.60
C LEU A 171 22.49 4.76 2.69
N MET A 172 22.19 4.36 3.92
CA MET A 172 22.07 5.26 5.08
C MET A 172 23.40 5.98 5.34
N GLY A 173 24.51 5.25 5.33
CA GLY A 173 25.84 5.81 5.53
C GLY A 173 26.27 6.76 4.40
N GLU A 174 26.08 6.35 3.14
CA GLU A 174 26.47 7.13 1.96
C GLU A 174 25.70 8.45 1.83
N THR A 175 24.44 8.47 2.27
CA THR A 175 23.56 9.64 2.10
C THR A 175 23.40 10.50 3.35
N ALA A 176 23.99 10.12 4.49
CA ALA A 176 23.77 10.79 5.79
C ALA A 176 23.98 12.32 5.76
N GLY A 177 24.93 12.82 4.97
CA GLY A 177 25.22 14.24 4.81
C GLY A 177 24.49 14.93 3.65
N THR A 178 23.73 14.20 2.85
CA THR A 178 23.10 14.70 1.62
C THR A 178 21.79 15.40 1.94
N GLN A 179 21.70 16.69 1.61
CA GLN A 179 20.44 17.44 1.66
C GLN A 179 19.66 17.27 0.35
N TYR A 180 18.45 16.74 0.46
CA TYR A 180 17.51 16.59 -0.66
C TYR A 180 16.53 17.75 -0.70
N SER A 181 16.10 18.14 -1.89
CA SER A 181 15.22 19.30 -2.12
C SER A 181 13.82 19.12 -1.51
N GLY A 182 13.41 17.86 -1.36
CA GLY A 182 12.12 17.47 -0.76
C GLY A 182 12.13 17.28 0.75
N PHE A 183 13.29 17.33 1.44
CA PHE A 183 13.40 16.91 2.84
C PHE A 183 13.71 18.06 3.80
N ASN A 184 13.34 17.87 5.07
CA ASN A 184 13.62 18.82 6.14
C ASN A 184 14.94 18.53 6.87
N GLN A 185 15.48 17.33 6.71
CA GLN A 185 16.75 16.91 7.30
C GLN A 185 17.58 16.15 6.25
N PRO A 186 18.93 16.16 6.36
CA PRO A 186 19.80 15.36 5.51
C PRO A 186 19.53 13.84 5.63
N GLY A 187 19.95 13.08 4.62
CA GLY A 187 19.80 11.63 4.61
C GLY A 187 18.57 11.15 3.84
N ILE A 188 18.71 10.01 3.15
CA ILE A 188 17.63 9.41 2.35
C ILE A 188 16.63 8.60 3.19
N MET A 189 16.90 8.40 4.47
CA MET A 189 16.13 7.53 5.38
C MET A 189 14.81 8.14 5.89
N GLN A 190 14.20 9.06 5.14
CA GLN A 190 12.97 9.77 5.49
C GLN A 190 11.73 8.91 5.22
N TRP A 191 10.83 8.79 6.20
CA TRP A 191 9.50 8.21 6.05
C TRP A 191 8.51 9.27 5.59
N TRP A 192 7.84 9.06 4.46
CA TRP A 192 6.86 9.99 3.90
C TRP A 192 5.54 9.35 3.49
N GLU A 193 5.46 8.01 3.35
CA GLU A 193 4.25 7.33 2.88
C GLU A 193 3.75 6.29 3.89
N ALA A 194 2.44 6.25 4.12
CA ALA A 194 1.74 5.11 4.72
C ALA A 194 0.43 4.91 3.95
N SER A 195 0.51 4.33 2.77
CA SER A 195 -0.63 4.26 1.86
C SER A 195 -1.41 2.96 2.04
N ILE A 196 -2.73 3.07 1.91
CA ILE A 196 -3.72 2.04 2.19
C ILE A 196 -4.29 1.54 0.86
N GLY A 197 -4.16 0.24 0.60
CA GLY A 197 -4.93 -0.41 -0.46
C GLY A 197 -6.41 -0.50 -0.11
N THR A 198 -7.29 -0.43 -1.11
CA THR A 198 -8.76 -0.43 -0.89
C THR A 198 -9.52 -1.48 -1.68
N SER A 199 -8.90 -2.16 -2.63
CA SER A 199 -9.60 -3.15 -3.44
C SER A 199 -9.63 -4.52 -2.75
N PRO A 200 -10.81 -5.09 -2.43
CA PRO A 200 -10.88 -6.43 -1.84
C PRO A 200 -10.53 -7.54 -2.86
N LYS A 201 -10.43 -7.20 -4.15
CA LYS A 201 -10.29 -8.17 -5.25
C LYS A 201 -8.87 -8.35 -5.78
N ILE A 202 -7.92 -7.64 -5.18
CA ILE A 202 -6.49 -7.82 -5.48
C ILE A 202 -6.00 -9.07 -4.78
N HIS A 203 -5.26 -9.89 -5.51
CA HIS A 203 -4.53 -11.04 -4.97
C HIS A 203 -3.09 -11.06 -5.46
N ARG A 204 -2.25 -11.79 -4.74
CA ARG A 204 -0.88 -12.11 -5.16
C ARG A 204 -0.89 -12.83 -6.51
N PRO A 205 -0.15 -12.36 -7.52
CA PRO A 205 0.05 -13.13 -8.74
C PRO A 205 0.95 -14.34 -8.45
N ARG A 206 0.59 -15.49 -9.00
CA ARG A 206 1.24 -16.78 -8.73
C ARG A 206 2.40 -17.04 -9.68
N GLU A 207 2.25 -16.64 -10.93
CA GLU A 207 3.30 -16.81 -11.94
C GLU A 207 4.36 -15.72 -11.80
N ASN A 208 5.64 -16.10 -11.88
CA ASN A 208 6.79 -15.18 -11.89
C ASN A 208 6.74 -14.14 -10.76
N TYR A 209 6.31 -14.50 -9.56
CA TYR A 209 6.10 -13.52 -8.51
C TYR A 209 7.38 -12.76 -8.13
N ALA A 210 8.42 -13.47 -7.72
CA ALA A 210 9.69 -12.87 -7.31
C ALA A 210 10.56 -12.38 -8.47
N THR A 211 10.35 -12.95 -9.67
CA THR A 211 11.15 -12.67 -10.87
C THR A 211 10.47 -11.69 -11.83
N GLY A 212 9.18 -11.47 -11.63
CA GLY A 212 8.34 -10.56 -12.41
C GLY A 212 8.55 -9.12 -12.00
N PHE A 213 8.18 -8.22 -12.90
CA PHE A 213 8.37 -6.80 -12.67
C PHE A 213 7.40 -6.28 -11.61
N ASN A 214 7.90 -6.12 -10.38
CA ASN A 214 7.20 -5.48 -9.27
C ASN A 214 5.85 -6.14 -8.90
N CYS A 215 5.81 -7.46 -8.76
CA CYS A 215 4.57 -8.16 -8.38
C CYS A 215 4.02 -7.74 -7.01
N GLY A 216 4.89 -7.53 -6.01
CA GLY A 216 4.48 -7.01 -4.70
C GLY A 216 3.81 -5.63 -4.77
N LEU A 217 4.18 -4.82 -5.77
CA LEU A 217 3.57 -3.51 -6.01
C LEU A 217 2.08 -3.59 -6.40
N TYR A 218 1.62 -4.73 -6.92
CA TYR A 218 0.21 -4.99 -7.17
C TYR A 218 -0.53 -5.34 -5.87
N GLU A 219 0.05 -6.22 -5.04
CA GLU A 219 -0.55 -6.66 -3.78
C GLU A 219 -0.88 -5.51 -2.83
N ARG A 220 -0.04 -4.47 -2.80
CA ARG A 220 -0.25 -3.31 -1.93
C ARG A 220 -1.60 -2.60 -2.13
N MET A 221 -2.25 -2.83 -3.27
CA MET A 221 -3.57 -2.28 -3.60
C MET A 221 -4.71 -3.06 -2.95
N ARG A 222 -4.43 -4.22 -2.35
CA ARG A 222 -5.41 -5.03 -1.64
C ARG A 222 -5.90 -4.28 -0.40
N ALA A 223 -7.21 -4.32 -0.20
CA ALA A 223 -7.90 -3.59 0.87
C ALA A 223 -7.18 -3.77 2.22
N GLY A 224 -6.93 -2.73 3.00
CA GLY A 224 -6.40 -2.87 4.36
C GLY A 224 -4.92 -3.26 4.49
N ILE A 225 -4.20 -3.50 3.39
CA ILE A 225 -2.73 -3.49 3.40
C ILE A 225 -2.25 -2.04 3.51
N ILE A 226 -1.22 -1.82 4.33
CA ILE A 226 -0.47 -0.57 4.34
C ILE A 226 0.91 -0.84 3.79
N HIS A 227 1.37 -0.07 2.80
CA HIS A 227 2.80 0.01 2.51
C HIS A 227 3.36 1.34 3.00
N ILE A 228 4.44 1.22 3.75
CA ILE A 228 5.20 2.32 4.31
C ILE A 228 6.34 2.64 3.35
N GLY A 229 6.42 3.87 2.87
CA GLY A 229 7.40 4.31 1.90
C GLY A 229 8.42 5.31 2.44
N PHE A 230 9.67 5.11 2.03
CA PHE A 230 10.83 5.88 2.46
C PHE A 230 11.62 6.37 1.27
N GLY A 231 12.56 7.28 1.49
CA GLY A 231 13.42 7.79 0.41
C GLY A 231 12.84 9.01 -0.28
N THR A 232 13.34 9.30 -1.48
CA THR A 232 12.87 10.45 -2.26
C THR A 232 11.41 10.27 -2.67
N ILE A 233 10.63 11.35 -2.65
CA ILE A 233 9.21 11.29 -2.97
C ILE A 233 9.05 10.93 -4.46
N ILE A 234 8.42 9.78 -4.73
CA ILE A 234 8.36 9.18 -6.07
C ILE A 234 7.75 10.12 -7.11
N SER A 235 8.38 10.17 -8.28
CA SER A 235 7.91 10.91 -9.46
C SER A 235 7.67 12.39 -9.18
N SER A 236 8.29 12.95 -8.14
CA SER A 236 8.17 14.35 -7.79
C SER A 236 9.16 15.22 -8.58
N ASP A 237 8.85 16.50 -8.72
CA ASP A 237 9.76 17.51 -9.26
C ASP A 237 11.03 17.62 -8.42
N THR A 238 10.91 17.49 -7.08
CA THR A 238 12.05 17.49 -6.16
C THR A 238 12.97 16.29 -6.39
N GLU A 239 12.44 15.09 -6.58
CA GLU A 239 13.24 13.90 -6.89
C GLU A 239 13.95 14.04 -8.24
N ARG A 240 13.24 14.55 -9.26
CA ARG A 240 13.84 14.81 -10.59
C ARG A 240 14.95 15.84 -10.54
N ALA A 241 14.80 16.89 -9.73
CA ALA A 241 15.83 17.91 -9.57
C ALA A 241 17.07 17.32 -8.88
N ASP A 242 16.88 16.62 -7.75
CA ASP A 242 17.96 15.98 -7.02
C ASP A 242 18.71 14.94 -7.88
N ALA A 243 18.00 14.19 -8.73
CA ALA A 243 18.60 13.24 -9.66
C ALA A 243 19.45 13.94 -10.74
N LYS A 244 18.97 15.07 -11.28
CA LYS A 244 19.72 15.89 -12.26
C LYS A 244 20.99 16.49 -11.66
N ASP A 245 20.95 16.79 -10.37
CA ASP A 245 22.11 17.28 -9.60
C ASP A 245 23.09 16.15 -9.24
N GLY A 246 22.85 14.92 -9.71
CA GLY A 246 23.72 13.77 -9.49
C GLY A 246 23.61 13.14 -8.11
N LYS A 247 22.57 13.48 -7.33
CA LYS A 247 22.33 12.84 -6.02
C LYS A 247 21.81 11.42 -6.21
N LEU A 248 22.16 10.54 -5.28
CA LEU A 248 21.57 9.21 -5.19
C LEU A 248 20.11 9.35 -4.75
N VAL A 249 19.18 9.13 -5.68
CA VAL A 249 17.73 9.17 -5.43
C VAL A 249 17.14 7.77 -5.48
N GLY A 250 15.99 7.59 -4.87
CA GLY A 250 15.26 6.33 -4.84
C GLY A 250 14.36 6.24 -3.63
N HIS A 251 13.42 5.31 -3.70
CA HIS A 251 12.51 4.99 -2.61
C HIS A 251 12.35 3.49 -2.48
N TRP A 252 11.94 3.06 -1.30
CA TRP A 252 11.65 1.67 -0.99
C TRP A 252 10.53 1.59 0.03
N HIS A 253 10.07 0.37 0.27
CA HIS A 253 8.86 0.14 1.04
C HIS A 253 8.96 -1.04 1.99
N VAL A 254 8.13 -1.00 3.03
CA VAL A 254 7.78 -2.15 3.87
C VAL A 254 6.26 -2.33 3.78
N HIS A 255 5.79 -3.54 3.50
CA HIS A 255 4.35 -3.83 3.53
C HIS A 255 3.95 -4.37 4.89
N LEU A 256 2.80 -3.90 5.39
CA LEU A 256 2.11 -4.38 6.56
C LEU A 256 0.85 -5.10 6.07
N TYR A 257 0.79 -6.41 6.28
CA TYR A 257 -0.32 -7.23 5.78
C TYR A 257 -1.51 -7.28 6.72
N PHE A 258 -1.28 -7.11 8.03
CA PHE A 258 -2.34 -7.19 9.04
C PHE A 258 -2.37 -5.96 9.95
N PRO A 259 -2.24 -4.73 9.42
CA PRO A 259 -2.13 -3.57 10.27
C PRO A 259 -3.46 -3.29 10.98
N THR A 260 -3.37 -2.71 12.16
CA THR A 260 -4.45 -1.96 12.79
C THR A 260 -4.10 -0.48 12.67
N TYR A 261 -4.96 0.29 11.98
CA TYR A 261 -4.82 1.73 11.81
C TYR A 261 -5.93 2.40 12.62
N ILE A 262 -5.54 3.07 13.69
CA ILE A 262 -6.43 3.87 14.53
C ILE A 262 -6.05 5.34 14.35
N ALA A 263 -7.05 6.15 14.05
CA ALA A 263 -6.91 7.58 13.85
C ALA A 263 -7.76 8.30 14.89
N GLU A 264 -7.18 9.21 15.66
CA GLU A 264 -7.94 10.10 16.53
C GLU A 264 -8.52 11.24 15.69
N ASP A 265 -9.84 11.44 15.74
CA ASP A 265 -10.54 12.48 14.99
C ASP A 265 -10.38 13.89 15.62
N VAL A 266 -11.06 14.89 15.05
CA VAL A 266 -11.03 16.28 15.56
C VAL A 266 -11.64 16.45 16.95
N ASN A 267 -12.44 15.50 17.42
CA ASN A 267 -13.09 15.51 18.72
C ASN A 267 -12.31 14.71 19.78
N GLY A 268 -11.20 14.07 19.38
CA GLY A 268 -10.43 13.20 20.26
C GLY A 268 -10.96 11.77 20.33
N GLU A 269 -11.84 11.37 19.41
CA GLU A 269 -12.40 10.01 19.37
C GLU A 269 -11.55 9.11 18.47
N ASP A 270 -11.30 7.88 18.94
CA ASP A 270 -10.60 6.87 18.15
C ASP A 270 -11.50 6.33 17.04
N VAL A 271 -11.03 6.47 15.81
CA VAL A 271 -11.65 5.93 14.59
C VAL A 271 -10.76 4.82 14.04
N THR A 272 -11.25 3.58 14.12
CA THR A 272 -10.60 2.43 13.49
C THR A 272 -10.85 2.45 11.99
N ILE A 273 -9.79 2.60 11.20
CA ILE A 273 -9.85 2.57 9.72
C ILE A 273 -9.56 1.15 9.22
N ILE A 274 -8.58 0.49 9.83
CA ILE A 274 -8.20 -0.90 9.54
C ILE A 274 -8.07 -1.64 10.87
N GLU A 275 -8.59 -2.86 10.93
CA GLU A 275 -8.52 -3.74 12.09
C GLU A 275 -7.94 -5.08 11.67
N HIS A 276 -6.72 -5.39 12.12
CA HIS A 276 -6.02 -6.64 11.82
C HIS A 276 -5.97 -6.98 10.31
N GLY A 277 -5.72 -5.97 9.47
CA GLY A 277 -5.70 -6.09 8.01
C GLY A 277 -7.06 -6.00 7.31
N ARG A 278 -8.18 -5.98 8.04
CA ARG A 278 -9.51 -5.77 7.46
C ARG A 278 -9.84 -4.28 7.38
N LEU A 279 -10.09 -3.78 6.17
CA LEU A 279 -10.51 -2.41 5.94
C LEU A 279 -11.98 -2.22 6.37
N LYS A 280 -12.25 -1.33 7.33
CA LYS A 280 -13.59 -1.14 7.89
C LYS A 280 -14.61 -0.57 6.89
N ALA A 281 -14.16 0.03 5.80
CA ALA A 281 -15.01 0.42 4.67
C ALA A 281 -15.78 -0.76 4.05
N LEU A 282 -15.23 -1.97 4.09
CA LEU A 282 -15.87 -3.17 3.53
C LEU A 282 -17.06 -3.65 4.39
N ASP A 283 -17.09 -3.23 5.66
CA ASP A 283 -18.16 -3.54 6.62
C ASP A 283 -19.20 -2.42 6.71
N ASP A 284 -18.94 -1.27 6.09
CA ASP A 284 -19.78 -0.08 6.23
C ASP A 284 -21.17 -0.30 5.60
N PRO A 285 -22.27 0.01 6.32
CA PRO A 285 -23.62 -0.22 5.81
C PRO A 285 -23.94 0.48 4.48
N ASP A 286 -23.42 1.70 4.27
CA ASP A 286 -23.70 2.47 3.07
C ASP A 286 -22.92 1.89 1.87
N VAL A 287 -21.66 1.50 2.09
CA VAL A 287 -20.85 0.78 1.09
C VAL A 287 -21.50 -0.56 0.73
N ARG A 288 -21.96 -1.32 1.72
CA ARG A 288 -22.65 -2.60 1.52
C ARG A 288 -23.98 -2.43 0.77
N ALA A 289 -24.76 -1.40 1.10
CA ALA A 289 -26.02 -1.08 0.40
C ALA A 289 -25.78 -0.60 -1.04
N LEU A 290 -24.65 0.04 -1.32
CA LEU A 290 -24.25 0.34 -2.69
C LEU A 290 -23.86 -0.94 -3.44
N ALA A 291 -23.05 -1.80 -2.83
CA ALA A 291 -22.61 -3.06 -3.41
C ALA A 291 -23.79 -3.99 -3.75
N SER A 292 -24.86 -3.97 -2.94
CA SER A 292 -26.05 -4.81 -3.16
C SER A 292 -26.81 -4.50 -4.46
N LYS A 293 -26.53 -3.35 -5.09
CA LYS A 293 -27.08 -3.00 -6.41
C LYS A 293 -26.38 -3.73 -7.56
N PHE A 294 -25.21 -4.31 -7.31
CA PHE A 294 -24.37 -4.95 -8.33
C PHE A 294 -24.18 -6.46 -8.11
N GLY A 295 -24.60 -6.99 -6.97
CA GLY A 295 -24.48 -8.40 -6.62
C GLY A 295 -24.59 -8.62 -5.12
N ASP A 296 -24.25 -9.81 -4.65
CA ASP A 296 -24.18 -10.10 -3.21
C ASP A 296 -23.02 -9.31 -2.57
N PRO A 297 -23.28 -8.42 -1.60
CA PRO A 297 -22.23 -7.68 -0.88
C PRO A 297 -21.21 -8.60 -0.20
N ASP A 298 -21.63 -9.78 0.28
CA ASP A 298 -20.73 -10.72 0.95
C ASP A 298 -19.78 -11.41 -0.02
N VAL A 299 -20.12 -11.43 -1.31
CA VAL A 299 -19.20 -11.87 -2.37
C VAL A 299 -18.35 -10.70 -2.85
N LEU A 300 -18.96 -9.54 -3.11
CA LEU A 300 -18.27 -8.37 -3.70
C LEU A 300 -17.28 -7.70 -2.75
N LEU A 301 -17.53 -7.70 -1.44
CA LEU A 301 -16.70 -7.00 -0.45
C LEU A 301 -15.82 -7.95 0.37
N ARG A 302 -15.95 -9.26 0.18
CA ARG A 302 -14.99 -10.23 0.72
C ARG A 302 -13.65 -10.07 0.03
N GLU A 303 -12.59 -10.10 0.82
CA GLU A 303 -11.25 -10.09 0.26
C GLU A 303 -10.95 -11.41 -0.41
N ASP A 304 -10.51 -11.38 -1.66
CA ASP A 304 -10.23 -12.60 -2.43
C ASP A 304 -8.95 -13.28 -1.93
N TRP A 305 -8.00 -12.51 -1.41
CA TRP A 305 -6.74 -13.01 -0.91
C TRP A 305 -6.36 -12.43 0.45
N ILE A 306 -5.83 -13.30 1.30
CA ILE A 306 -5.21 -12.99 2.58
C ILE A 306 -3.90 -13.79 2.61
N PRO A 307 -2.72 -13.16 2.79
CA PRO A 307 -1.47 -13.90 2.84
C PRO A 307 -1.49 -14.91 3.98
N ALA A 308 -1.05 -16.14 3.75
CA ALA A 308 -0.89 -17.12 4.81
C ALA A 308 0.45 -16.87 5.53
N ILE A 309 0.41 -16.48 6.80
CA ILE A 309 1.60 -16.26 7.63
C ILE A 309 1.52 -17.09 8.92
N PRO A 310 2.31 -18.18 9.02
CA PRO A 310 2.36 -19.02 10.21
C PRO A 310 2.61 -18.23 11.49
N GLY A 311 1.87 -18.55 12.55
CA GLY A 311 1.98 -17.87 13.84
C GLY A 311 1.33 -16.49 13.91
N LEU A 312 0.83 -15.94 12.79
CA LEU A 312 0.04 -14.70 12.78
C LEU A 312 -1.43 -14.98 12.50
N ASN A 313 -1.77 -15.47 11.30
CA ASN A 313 -3.16 -15.73 10.88
C ASN A 313 -3.45 -17.20 10.59
N MET A 314 -2.46 -18.08 10.73
CA MET A 314 -2.62 -19.53 10.64
C MET A 314 -1.75 -20.23 11.67
N ALA A 315 -2.04 -21.51 11.93
CA ALA A 315 -1.27 -22.32 12.88
C ALA A 315 0.22 -22.41 12.49
N GLY A 316 1.10 -22.33 13.49
CA GLY A 316 2.55 -22.41 13.32
C GLY A 316 3.29 -21.46 14.27
N ASP A 317 4.59 -21.31 14.05
CA ASP A 317 5.46 -20.37 14.77
C ASP A 317 6.02 -19.37 13.77
N TYR A 318 5.79 -18.08 13.99
CA TYR A 318 6.19 -17.02 13.08
C TYR A 318 7.70 -16.97 12.87
N ASN A 319 8.50 -17.12 13.92
CA ASN A 319 9.96 -17.02 13.79
C ASN A 319 10.55 -18.25 13.10
N LYS A 320 10.07 -19.45 13.46
CA LYS A 320 10.60 -20.72 12.97
C LYS A 320 10.12 -21.06 11.57
N HIS A 321 8.86 -20.76 11.24
CA HIS A 321 8.24 -21.21 9.99
C HIS A 321 8.16 -20.13 8.90
N TYR A 322 8.39 -18.85 9.23
CA TYR A 322 8.24 -17.76 8.27
C TYR A 322 9.37 -16.72 8.32
N ALA A 323 9.55 -16.00 9.43
CA ALA A 323 10.34 -14.76 9.50
C ALA A 323 11.83 -14.92 9.15
N GLN A 324 12.39 -16.12 9.30
CA GLN A 324 13.78 -16.45 8.93
C GLN A 324 14.00 -16.50 7.43
N ASP A 325 13.03 -17.03 6.67
CA ASP A 325 13.07 -17.10 5.21
C ASP A 325 11.67 -16.90 4.59
N PRO A 326 11.15 -15.66 4.62
CA PRO A 326 9.83 -15.34 4.08
C PRO A 326 9.75 -15.57 2.56
N TYR A 327 10.89 -15.47 1.88
CA TYR A 327 10.99 -15.69 0.44
C TYR A 327 10.68 -17.15 0.10
N SER A 328 11.41 -18.09 0.69
CA SER A 328 11.19 -19.52 0.42
C SER A 328 9.79 -19.96 0.82
N TYR A 329 9.27 -19.47 1.95
CA TYR A 329 7.89 -19.77 2.35
C TYR A 329 6.88 -19.27 1.30
N THR A 330 7.03 -18.02 0.86
CA THR A 330 6.12 -17.43 -0.14
C THR A 330 6.21 -18.18 -1.47
N MET A 331 7.41 -18.56 -1.92
CA MET A 331 7.55 -19.32 -3.18
C MET A 331 6.91 -20.70 -3.07
N MET A 332 7.10 -21.38 -1.93
CA MET A 332 6.44 -22.65 -1.64
C MET A 332 4.92 -22.51 -1.63
N GLU A 333 4.35 -21.49 -0.97
CA GLU A 333 2.90 -21.20 -0.99
C GLU A 333 2.39 -21.10 -2.43
N LEU A 334 3.09 -20.32 -3.27
CA LEU A 334 2.71 -20.12 -4.67
C LEU A 334 2.79 -21.40 -5.50
N ASP A 335 3.86 -22.19 -5.34
CA ASP A 335 4.01 -23.47 -6.01
C ASP A 335 2.92 -24.46 -5.59
N LEU A 336 2.58 -24.51 -4.29
CA LEU A 336 1.45 -25.29 -3.78
C LEU A 336 0.13 -24.86 -4.40
N CYS A 337 -0.14 -23.56 -4.45
CA CYS A 337 -1.36 -23.01 -5.05
C CYS A 337 -1.46 -23.32 -6.56
N ARG A 338 -0.35 -23.21 -7.29
CA ARG A 338 -0.32 -23.39 -8.75
C ARG A 338 -0.39 -24.85 -9.17
N ASP A 339 0.44 -25.69 -8.56
CA ASP A 339 0.73 -27.02 -9.12
C ASP A 339 0.04 -28.15 -8.34
N TYR A 340 -0.23 -27.95 -7.05
CA TYR A 340 -0.65 -29.03 -6.16
C TYR A 340 -2.05 -28.87 -5.56
N HIS A 341 -2.57 -27.64 -5.48
CA HIS A 341 -3.88 -27.37 -4.88
C HIS A 341 -5.02 -28.20 -5.52
N PRO A 342 -5.13 -28.35 -6.86
CA PRO A 342 -6.16 -29.20 -7.45
C PRO A 342 -6.05 -30.68 -7.03
N LEU A 343 -4.83 -31.17 -6.79
CA LEU A 343 -4.58 -32.55 -6.36
C LEU A 343 -5.00 -32.75 -4.90
N PHE A 344 -4.65 -31.80 -4.02
CA PHE A 344 -5.06 -31.83 -2.62
C PHE A 344 -6.58 -31.70 -2.45
N GLN A 345 -7.23 -30.84 -3.23
CA GLN A 345 -8.69 -30.70 -3.21
C GLN A 345 -9.38 -32.03 -3.56
N LYS A 346 -8.91 -32.76 -4.59
CA LYS A 346 -9.45 -34.07 -4.94
C LYS A 346 -9.26 -35.11 -3.84
N MET A 347 -8.12 -35.10 -3.16
CA MET A 347 -7.84 -35.98 -2.03
C MET A 347 -8.80 -35.72 -0.85
N VAL A 348 -8.98 -34.45 -0.47
CA VAL A 348 -9.84 -34.05 0.65
C VAL A 348 -11.33 -34.23 0.32
N ALA A 349 -11.73 -34.00 -0.94
CA ALA A 349 -13.09 -34.22 -1.42
C ALA A 349 -13.45 -35.69 -1.65
N GLY A 350 -12.54 -36.64 -1.33
CA GLY A 350 -12.78 -38.07 -1.48
C GLY A 350 -12.98 -38.51 -2.93
N GLY A 351 -12.29 -37.89 -3.89
CA GLY A 351 -12.34 -38.23 -5.31
C GLY A 351 -13.53 -37.65 -6.08
N ARG A 352 -14.36 -36.80 -5.47
CA ARG A 352 -15.36 -36.00 -6.19
C ARG A 352 -14.70 -34.75 -6.75
N ASP A 353 -15.09 -34.34 -7.97
CA ASP A 353 -14.62 -33.06 -8.51
C ASP A 353 -15.06 -31.94 -7.56
N PRO A 354 -14.11 -31.09 -7.10
CA PRO A 354 -14.46 -30.00 -6.20
C PRO A 354 -15.44 -29.07 -6.92
N VAL A 355 -16.54 -28.74 -6.24
CA VAL A 355 -17.36 -27.59 -6.63
C VAL A 355 -16.41 -26.39 -6.58
N THR A 356 -16.16 -25.77 -7.73
CA THR A 356 -15.26 -24.63 -7.90
C THR A 356 -15.83 -23.40 -7.20
N ASN A 357 -15.86 -23.40 -5.87
CA ASN A 357 -15.98 -22.20 -5.07
C ASN A 357 -14.55 -21.87 -4.64
N GLY A 358 -13.98 -20.87 -5.32
CA GLY A 358 -12.57 -20.51 -5.28
C GLY A 358 -11.99 -20.57 -3.88
N CYS A 359 -11.10 -21.53 -3.69
CA CYS A 359 -10.09 -21.47 -2.64
C CYS A 359 -8.87 -20.78 -3.28
N CYS A 360 -8.39 -19.74 -2.60
CA CYS A 360 -7.21 -18.91 -2.87
C CYS A 360 -7.41 -17.70 -3.79
#